data_AF-A0A497PLA0-F1
#
_entry.id   AF-A0A497PLA0-F1
#
_cell.length_a   1.000
_cell.length_b   1.000
_cell.length_c   1.000
_cell.angle_alpha   90.00
_cell.angle_beta   90.00
_cell.angle_gamma   90.00
#
_symmetry.space_group_name_H-M   'P 1'
#
loop_
_entity.id
_entity.type
_entity.pdbx_description
1 polymer ?
#
loop_
_entity_poly.entity_id
_entity_poly.type
_entity_poly.pdbx_seq_one_letter_code
_entity_poly.pdbx_strand_id
1 'polypeptide(L)'
;MTKKSTFKLDSYADYNKLPLTVEPIIDDCTLRDGIQMPGTAVAPRHAVHIVYLLAAMGVERVEVHQYRKPDQEAIKLIQDMNFNVRLASWCRASKDDIDLALRLDMEEIGISHPVSYIHLKSKWPKLSSDDI
;
A
#
# COMPACT_ATOMS: atom_id res chain seq x y z
N MET A 1 -29.77 31.48 -3.78
CA MET A 1 -30.11 30.10 -3.35
C MET A 1 -29.37 29.14 -4.27
N THR A 2 -28.26 28.59 -3.79
CA THR A 2 -27.34 27.73 -4.53
C THR A 2 -27.98 26.36 -4.75
N LYS A 3 -28.14 25.94 -6.02
CA LYS A 3 -28.59 24.60 -6.37
C LYS A 3 -27.57 23.59 -5.81
N LYS A 4 -27.99 22.76 -4.84
CA LYS A 4 -27.24 21.56 -4.46
C LYS A 4 -27.19 20.65 -5.68
N SER A 5 -26.01 20.50 -6.27
CA SER A 5 -25.73 19.46 -7.25
C SER A 5 -25.72 18.13 -6.50
N THR A 6 -26.83 17.39 -6.58
CA THR A 6 -26.87 15.97 -6.23
C THR A 6 -26.12 15.23 -7.33
N PHE A 7 -24.89 14.79 -7.05
CA PHE A 7 -24.20 13.82 -7.89
C PHE A 7 -25.04 12.54 -7.93
N LYS A 8 -25.70 12.28 -9.06
CA LYS A 8 -26.34 11.01 -9.33
C LYS A 8 -25.26 10.00 -9.69
N LEU A 9 -25.12 8.96 -8.88
CA LEU A 9 -24.26 7.78 -9.08
C LEU A 9 -24.75 6.86 -10.23
N ASP A 10 -25.40 7.43 -11.26
CA ASP A 10 -26.06 6.67 -12.34
C ASP A 10 -25.03 6.14 -13.39
N SER A 11 -23.73 6.38 -13.22
CA SER A 11 -22.69 6.09 -14.23
C SER A 11 -22.01 4.71 -14.12
N TYR A 12 -22.50 3.81 -13.26
CA TYR A 12 -21.97 2.44 -13.14
C TYR A 12 -22.82 1.37 -13.83
N ALA A 13 -23.81 1.78 -14.64
CA ALA A 13 -24.71 0.86 -15.33
C ALA A 13 -24.04 0.04 -16.45
N ASP A 14 -22.87 0.47 -16.95
CA ASP A 14 -22.19 -0.14 -18.10
C ASP A 14 -21.25 -1.30 -17.75
N TYR A 15 -21.06 -1.60 -16.46
CA TYR A 15 -20.26 -2.74 -16.02
C TYR A 15 -21.15 -3.93 -15.67
N ASN A 16 -20.87 -5.09 -16.27
CA ASN A 16 -21.47 -6.36 -15.86
C ASN A 16 -21.12 -6.61 -14.38
N LYS A 17 -22.13 -6.48 -13.51
CA LYS A 17 -21.98 -6.77 -12.08
C LYS A 17 -21.90 -8.28 -11.90
N LEU A 18 -20.71 -8.80 -11.68
CA LEU A 18 -20.51 -10.18 -11.26
C LEU A 18 -20.52 -10.23 -9.73
N PRO A 19 -21.43 -10.99 -9.10
CA PRO A 19 -21.42 -11.14 -7.65
C PRO A 19 -20.16 -11.87 -7.22
N LEU A 20 -19.51 -11.38 -6.18
CA LEU A 20 -18.44 -12.12 -5.51
C LEU A 20 -19.05 -13.29 -4.74
N THR A 21 -18.40 -14.45 -4.78
CA THR A 21 -18.78 -15.64 -4.01
C THR A 21 -18.07 -15.71 -2.66
N VAL A 22 -17.22 -14.73 -2.36
CA VAL A 22 -16.39 -14.62 -1.16
C VAL A 22 -16.49 -13.20 -0.61
N GLU A 23 -16.19 -13.06 0.68
CA GLU A 23 -16.02 -11.75 1.30
C GLU A 23 -14.64 -11.18 0.90
N PRO A 24 -14.58 -10.07 0.16
CA PRO A 24 -13.31 -9.46 -0.18
C PRO A 24 -12.72 -8.75 1.04
N ILE A 25 -11.39 -8.76 1.12
CA ILE A 25 -10.63 -7.93 2.06
C ILE A 25 -10.11 -6.73 1.28
N ILE A 26 -10.21 -5.53 1.86
CA ILE A 26 -9.65 -4.32 1.28
C ILE A 26 -8.22 -4.12 1.78
N ASP A 27 -7.31 -4.03 0.82
CA ASP A 27 -5.91 -3.72 1.01
C ASP A 27 -5.60 -2.37 0.36
N ASP A 28 -5.46 -1.33 1.16
CA ASP A 28 -5.27 0.03 0.68
C ASP A 28 -3.77 0.34 0.52
N CYS A 29 -3.42 0.87 -0.65
CA CYS A 29 -2.04 1.19 -1.00
C CYS A 29 -1.77 2.70 -1.07
N THR A 30 -2.59 3.55 -0.46
CA THR A 30 -2.41 5.02 -0.48
C THR A 30 -1.03 5.44 0.05
N LEU A 31 -0.56 4.82 1.14
CA LEU A 31 0.74 5.10 1.76
C LEU A 31 1.92 4.36 1.09
N ARG A 32 1.65 3.56 0.05
CA ARG A 32 2.63 2.83 -0.75
C ARG A 32 2.58 3.29 -2.22
N ASP A 33 1.61 2.85 -3.01
CA ASP A 33 1.50 3.26 -4.42
C ASP A 33 1.13 4.75 -4.55
N GLY A 34 0.17 5.20 -3.74
CA GLY A 34 -0.37 6.55 -3.85
C GLY A 34 0.72 7.62 -3.67
N ILE A 35 1.60 7.44 -2.69
CA ILE A 35 2.72 8.37 -2.43
C ILE A 35 3.84 8.31 -3.48
N GLN A 36 3.89 7.29 -4.35
CA GLN A 36 4.83 7.27 -5.46
C GLN A 36 4.39 8.17 -6.62
N MET A 37 3.15 8.69 -6.59
CA MET A 37 2.67 9.64 -7.58
C MET A 37 3.52 10.94 -7.55
N PRO A 38 4.02 11.42 -8.71
CA PRO A 38 4.78 12.66 -8.78
C PRO A 38 4.03 13.84 -8.14
N GLY A 39 4.76 14.64 -7.35
CA GLY A 39 4.20 15.80 -6.65
C GLY A 39 3.51 15.47 -5.32
N THR A 40 3.53 14.21 -4.88
CA THR A 40 3.00 13.83 -3.56
C THR A 40 4.11 13.61 -2.54
N ALA A 41 3.80 13.90 -1.28
CA ALA A 41 4.62 13.60 -0.12
C ALA A 41 3.73 13.57 1.12
N VAL A 42 4.03 12.71 2.08
CA VAL A 42 3.29 12.59 3.34
C VAL A 42 4.23 12.84 4.50
N ALA A 43 3.79 13.64 5.47
CA ALA A 43 4.47 13.74 6.75
C ALA A 43 3.99 12.60 7.67
N PRO A 44 4.80 12.14 8.64
CA PRO A 44 4.42 11.02 9.52
C PRO A 44 3.05 11.17 10.17
N ARG A 45 2.76 12.34 10.75
CA ARG A 45 1.44 12.65 11.33
C ARG A 45 0.28 12.59 10.33
N HIS A 46 0.52 12.93 9.06
CA HIS A 46 -0.51 12.85 8.02
C HIS A 46 -0.75 11.40 7.60
N ALA A 47 0.29 10.55 7.62
CA ALA A 47 0.14 9.13 7.40
C ALA A 47 -0.73 8.49 8.50
N VAL A 48 -0.48 8.82 9.78
CA VAL A 48 -1.35 8.40 10.90
C VAL A 48 -2.81 8.81 10.67
N HIS A 49 -3.03 10.05 10.23
CA HIS A 49 -4.39 10.54 9.94
C HIS A 49 -5.05 9.80 8.78
N ILE A 50 -4.30 9.46 7.73
CA ILE A 50 -4.79 8.64 6.62
C ILE A 50 -5.18 7.25 7.12
N VAL A 51 -4.32 6.58 7.90
CA VAL A 51 -4.66 5.25 8.45
C VAL A 51 -5.87 5.30 9.37
N TYR A 52 -6.00 6.32 10.20
CA TYR A 52 -7.20 6.54 11.02
C TYR A 52 -8.48 6.59 10.16
N LEU A 53 -8.45 7.35 9.06
CA LEU A 53 -9.59 7.45 8.15
C LEU A 53 -9.88 6.11 7.44
N LEU A 54 -8.84 5.42 6.97
CA LEU A 54 -8.97 4.11 6.32
C LEU A 54 -9.57 3.07 7.28
N ALA A 55 -9.07 3.01 8.51
CA ALA A 55 -9.60 2.13 9.55
C ALA A 55 -11.08 2.46 9.87
N ALA A 56 -11.44 3.75 9.94
CA ALA A 56 -12.82 4.17 10.15
C ALA A 56 -13.77 3.79 9.00
N MET A 57 -13.26 3.60 7.78
CA MET A 57 -14.02 3.10 6.64
C MET A 57 -14.12 1.56 6.59
N GLY A 58 -13.42 0.85 7.48
CA GLY A 58 -13.40 -0.61 7.53
C GLY A 58 -12.34 -1.26 6.65
N VAL A 59 -11.32 -0.50 6.20
CA VAL A 59 -10.15 -1.08 5.52
C VAL A 59 -9.40 -2.00 6.50
N GLU A 60 -9.12 -3.22 6.07
CA GLU A 60 -8.54 -4.25 6.93
C GLU A 60 -7.01 -4.32 6.85
N ARG A 61 -6.42 -3.90 5.72
CA ARG A 61 -4.97 -3.85 5.54
C ARG A 61 -4.53 -2.57 4.83
N VAL A 62 -3.40 -2.01 5.28
CA VAL A 62 -2.75 -0.85 4.66
C VAL A 62 -1.29 -1.16 4.35
N GLU A 63 -0.90 -0.94 3.11
CA GLU A 63 0.48 -1.06 2.66
C GLU A 63 1.26 0.22 2.96
N VAL A 64 2.48 0.06 3.48
CA VAL A 64 3.39 1.16 3.85
C VAL A 64 4.80 0.93 3.34
N HIS A 65 5.53 2.02 3.11
CA HIS A 65 6.98 2.00 2.91
C HIS A 65 7.72 2.15 4.25
N GLN A 66 8.97 1.68 4.28
CA GLN A 66 9.85 1.77 5.46
C GLN A 66 11.25 2.34 5.15
N TYR A 67 11.49 2.78 3.92
CA TYR A 67 12.85 3.05 3.42
C TYR A 67 13.47 4.32 4.00
N ARG A 68 12.67 5.36 4.28
CA ARG A 68 13.18 6.63 4.82
C ARG A 68 12.80 6.80 6.29
N LYS A 69 13.56 7.64 6.99
CA LYS A 69 13.29 7.96 8.41
C LYS A 69 11.83 8.41 8.67
N PRO A 70 11.22 9.30 7.86
CA PRO A 70 9.82 9.66 8.06
C PRO A 70 8.85 8.48 7.88
N ASP A 71 9.16 7.55 6.98
CA ASP A 71 8.33 6.36 6.77
C ASP A 71 8.38 5.44 8.00
N GLN A 72 9.58 5.25 8.56
CA GLN A 72 9.80 4.47 9.80
C GLN A 72 9.14 5.13 11.02
N GLU A 73 9.18 6.46 11.11
CA GLU A 73 8.47 7.22 12.14
C GLU A 73 6.96 7.08 11.99
N ALA A 74 6.44 7.15 10.76
CA ALA A 74 5.02 6.95 10.49
C ALA A 74 4.55 5.57 10.94
N ILE A 75 5.28 4.50 10.58
CA ILE A 75 4.97 3.11 10.98
C ILE A 75 4.82 3.02 12.51
N LYS A 76 5.82 3.49 13.25
CA LYS A 76 5.79 3.45 14.73
C LYS A 76 4.61 4.21 15.31
N LEU A 77 4.37 5.43 14.83
CA LEU A 77 3.23 6.23 15.28
C LEU A 77 1.89 5.56 14.97
N ILE A 78 1.76 4.85 13.85
CA ILE A 78 0.53 4.13 13.50
C ILE A 78 0.35 2.92 14.42
N GLN A 79 1.41 2.15 14.66
CA GLN A 79 1.40 1.00 15.57
C GLN A 79 1.00 1.41 17.00
N ASP A 80 1.53 2.54 17.50
CA ASP A 80 1.22 3.07 18.83
C ASP A 80 -0.26 3.44 19.02
N MET A 81 -0.98 3.75 17.93
CA MET A 81 -2.40 4.12 17.98
C MET A 81 -3.34 2.90 18.05
N ASN A 82 -2.82 1.69 17.82
CA ASN A 82 -3.54 0.41 17.91
C ASN A 82 -4.89 0.42 17.15
N PHE A 83 -4.88 0.94 15.92
CA PHE A 83 -6.05 0.90 15.04
C PHE A 83 -6.41 -0.54 14.69
N ASN A 84 -7.70 -0.80 14.43
CA ASN A 84 -8.17 -2.11 13.95
C ASN A 84 -7.88 -2.29 12.45
N VAL A 85 -6.60 -2.25 12.07
CA VAL A 85 -6.11 -2.40 10.71
C VAL A 85 -4.73 -3.04 10.75
N ARG A 86 -4.44 -3.94 9.80
CA ARG A 86 -3.11 -4.56 9.69
C ARG A 86 -2.21 -3.70 8.82
N LEU A 87 -0.94 -3.58 9.19
CA LEU A 87 0.05 -2.91 8.35
C LEU A 87 0.88 -3.95 7.60
N ALA A 88 1.08 -3.73 6.30
CA ALA A 88 1.96 -4.54 5.47
C ALA A 88 3.14 -3.72 4.95
N SER A 89 4.35 -4.17 5.24
CA SER A 89 5.58 -3.55 4.74
C SER A 89 5.90 -4.10 3.35
N TRP A 90 6.13 -3.22 2.37
CA TRP A 90 6.45 -3.64 1.00
C TRP A 90 7.96 -3.59 0.73
N CYS A 91 8.57 -4.77 0.60
CA CYS A 91 10.00 -4.97 0.42
C CYS A 91 10.35 -5.34 -1.03
N ARG A 92 11.58 -5.02 -1.46
CA ARG A 92 12.21 -5.72 -2.59
C ARG A 92 12.60 -7.13 -2.14
N ALA A 93 12.96 -8.00 -3.08
CA ALA A 93 13.60 -9.29 -2.79
C ALA A 93 15.04 -9.09 -2.26
N SER A 94 15.16 -8.54 -1.04
CA SER A 94 16.42 -8.14 -0.39
C SER A 94 16.34 -8.48 1.10
N LYS A 95 17.38 -9.13 1.63
CA LYS A 95 17.48 -9.43 3.06
C LYS A 95 17.47 -8.15 3.91
N ASP A 96 18.18 -7.12 3.47
CA ASP A 96 18.27 -5.85 4.22
C ASP A 96 16.91 -5.15 4.35
N ASP A 97 16.06 -5.26 3.33
CA ASP A 97 14.71 -4.68 3.34
C ASP A 97 13.81 -5.44 4.32
N ILE A 98 13.90 -6.77 4.31
CA ILE A 98 13.15 -7.65 5.22
C ILE A 98 13.60 -7.42 6.66
N ASP A 99 14.91 -7.41 6.91
CA ASP A 99 15.47 -7.17 8.24
C ASP A 99 15.07 -5.79 8.77
N LEU A 100 14.93 -4.78 7.89
CA LEU A 100 14.43 -3.46 8.27
C LEU A 100 12.95 -3.50 8.66
N ALA A 101 12.11 -4.20 7.91
CA ALA A 101 10.71 -4.38 8.27
C ALA A 101 10.56 -5.11 9.62
N LEU A 102 11.34 -6.17 9.85
CA LEU A 102 11.36 -6.89 11.11
C LEU A 102 11.80 -6.02 12.30
N ARG A 103 12.78 -5.13 12.12
CA ARG A 103 13.19 -4.15 13.16
C ARG A 103 12.13 -3.09 13.48
N LEU A 104 11.09 -2.97 12.66
CA LEU A 104 9.94 -2.12 12.87
C LEU A 104 8.72 -2.92 13.36
N ASP A 105 8.92 -4.15 13.82
CA ASP A 105 7.89 -5.03 14.35
C ASP A 105 6.74 -5.25 13.35
N MET A 106 7.06 -5.32 12.05
CA MET A 106 6.09 -5.60 11.00
C MET A 106 5.78 -7.10 10.95
N GLU A 107 4.50 -7.46 11.08
CA GLU A 107 4.02 -8.84 11.01
C GLU A 107 3.72 -9.31 9.57
N GLU A 108 3.23 -8.41 8.73
CA GLU A 108 3.00 -8.68 7.31
C GLU A 108 4.07 -8.01 6.45
N ILE A 109 4.77 -8.82 5.63
CA ILE A 109 5.80 -8.36 4.70
C ILE A 109 5.45 -8.86 3.30
N GLY A 110 5.13 -7.93 2.40
CA GLY A 110 4.97 -8.20 0.98
C GLY A 110 6.31 -8.09 0.26
N ILE A 111 6.63 -9.04 -0.61
CA ILE A 111 7.83 -8.99 -1.46
C ILE A 111 7.40 -8.75 -2.90
N SER A 112 7.87 -7.64 -3.47
CA SER A 112 7.69 -7.37 -4.90
C SER A 112 8.94 -7.77 -5.67
N HIS A 113 8.79 -8.73 -6.58
CA HIS A 113 9.85 -9.13 -7.50
C HIS A 113 9.31 -9.18 -8.94
N PRO A 114 9.93 -8.45 -9.89
CA PRO A 114 9.45 -8.39 -11.25
C PRO A 114 9.88 -9.62 -12.07
N VAL A 115 8.92 -10.46 -12.45
CA VAL A 115 9.18 -11.74 -13.15
C VAL A 115 8.94 -11.73 -14.66
N SER A 116 8.46 -10.61 -15.23
CA SER A 116 8.19 -10.56 -16.66
C SER A 116 9.50 -10.53 -17.47
N TYR A 117 9.50 -11.16 -18.64
CA TYR A 117 10.66 -11.20 -19.53
C TYR A 117 11.28 -9.82 -19.81
N ILE A 118 10.43 -8.81 -20.03
CA ILE A 118 10.87 -7.42 -20.27
C ILE A 118 11.62 -6.88 -19.05
N HIS A 119 11.11 -7.13 -17.84
CA HIS A 119 11.79 -6.70 -16.61
C HIS A 119 13.12 -7.42 -16.42
N LEU A 120 13.15 -8.75 -16.58
CA LEU A 120 14.37 -9.54 -16.39
C LEU A 120 15.48 -9.05 -17.32
N LYS A 121 15.18 -8.91 -18.62
CA LYS A 121 16.14 -8.41 -19.61
C LYS A 121 16.59 -6.97 -19.37
N SER A 122 15.69 -6.10 -18.90
CA SER A 122 16.01 -4.67 -18.76
C SER A 122 16.71 -4.35 -17.45
N LYS A 123 16.30 -4.98 -16.34
CA LYS A 123 16.85 -4.73 -15.00
C LYS A 123 18.15 -5.51 -14.75
N TRP A 124 18.27 -6.70 -15.31
CA TRP A 124 19.44 -7.58 -15.13
C TRP A 124 19.97 -8.12 -16.47
N PRO A 125 20.45 -7.24 -17.37
CA PRO A 125 20.84 -7.63 -18.73
C PRO A 125 22.02 -8.60 -18.81
N LYS A 126 22.72 -8.85 -17.69
CA LYS A 126 23.92 -9.70 -17.60
C LYS A 126 23.69 -11.02 -16.85
N LEU A 127 22.51 -11.21 -16.28
CA LEU A 127 22.17 -12.40 -15.49
C LEU A 127 21.30 -13.33 -16.34
N SER A 128 21.47 -14.64 -16.16
CA SER A 128 20.57 -15.63 -16.74
C SER A 128 19.27 -15.72 -15.92
N SER A 129 18.24 -16.37 -16.47
CA SER A 129 17.01 -16.63 -15.71
C SER A 129 17.24 -17.52 -14.48
N ASP A 130 18.30 -18.32 -14.46
CA ASP A 130 18.62 -19.19 -13.33
C ASP A 130 19.36 -18.43 -12.21
N ASP A 131 19.92 -17.25 -12.52
CA ASP A 131 20.59 -16.38 -11.56
C ASP A 131 19.64 -15.41 -10.84
N ILE A 132 18.40 -15.27 -11.33
CA ILE A 132 17.39 -14.31 -10.86
C ILE A 132 16.26 -15.03 -10.13
#